data_AF-A0A5S6QR69-F1
#
_entry.id   AF-A0A5S6QR69-F1
#
_cell.length_a   1.000
_cell.length_b   1.000
_cell.length_c   1.000
_cell.angle_alpha   90.00
_cell.angle_beta   90.00
_cell.angle_gamma   90.00
#
_symmetry.space_group_name_H-M   'P 1'
#
loop_
_entity.id
_entity.type
_entity.pdbx_description
1 polymer ?
#
loop_
_entity_poly.entity_id
_entity_poly.type
_entity_poly.pdbx_seq_one_letter_code
_entity_poly.pdbx_strand_id
1 'polypeptide(L)'
;MQIRSFLWYEFKLGHRAAEAAGNINTVFGKTVVKNRTAQLWFRKFRSGDASLQDEEGRGGHSEVDHDELRTIVEADPRRTCRDMAKELNVHYVSVSRHLRAIGKTKKLDKWVPHELTEYQKLYQLETCSALLQRNGKDPFHDRIVTCDGKWILYDNRKRSAQWLNKNESPKHFPKPKVHQKKVTVSVWWTTAGVVHYKLFGTGETVTSDNYCNEIEIMRQKLQQMRPALVNRKGPILLHGNARPHVAQKNGKKTKRLGVRNSSASCVLPRPSTDKLPFLPTPGHFPAWKSIH
;
A
#
# COMPACT_ATOMS: atom_id res chain seq x y z
N MET A 1 5.38 3.66 43.49
CA MET A 1 5.00 5.03 43.91
C MET A 1 4.68 5.15 45.41
N GLN A 2 4.04 4.19 46.07
CA GLN A 2 3.50 4.38 47.44
C GLN A 2 4.57 4.44 48.56
N ILE A 3 5.65 3.66 48.48
CA ILE A 3 6.68 3.60 49.54
C ILE A 3 7.38 4.95 49.77
N ARG A 4 7.61 5.73 48.69
CA ARG A 4 8.27 7.04 48.79
C ARG A 4 7.40 8.07 49.50
N SER A 5 6.08 8.02 49.27
CA SER A 5 5.11 8.85 49.98
C SER A 5 5.10 8.55 51.48
N PHE A 6 5.18 7.27 51.87
CA PHE A 6 5.29 6.89 53.28
C PHE A 6 6.61 7.35 53.91
N LEU A 7 7.73 7.22 53.18
CA LEU A 7 9.01 7.75 53.65
C LEU A 7 8.98 9.28 53.83
N TRP A 8 8.26 9.99 52.96
CA TRP A 8 8.09 11.43 53.09
C TRP A 8 7.20 11.81 54.28
N TYR A 9 6.11 11.07 54.50
CA TYR A 9 5.25 11.23 55.66
C TYR A 9 6.02 11.01 56.97
N GLU A 10 6.76 9.92 57.10
CA GLU A 10 7.60 9.63 58.28
C GLU A 10 8.68 10.70 58.51
N PHE A 11 9.24 11.26 57.43
CA PHE A 11 10.17 12.38 57.53
C PHE A 11 9.51 13.64 58.09
N LYS A 12 8.26 13.94 57.70
CA LYS A 12 7.48 15.08 58.23
C LYS A 12 7.08 14.91 59.69
N LEU A 13 6.91 13.67 60.15
CA LEU A 13 6.73 13.36 61.57
C LEU A 13 8.01 13.53 62.40
N GLY A 14 9.16 13.76 61.77
CA GLY A 14 10.44 13.99 62.46
C GLY A 14 11.17 12.70 62.86
N HIS A 15 10.71 11.53 62.40
CA HIS A 15 11.35 10.25 62.70
C HIS A 15 12.72 10.12 62.00
N ARG A 16 13.54 9.16 62.47
CA ARG A 16 14.82 8.84 61.82
C ARG A 16 14.63 7.85 60.66
N ALA A 17 15.51 7.89 59.67
CA ALA A 17 15.39 7.02 58.48
C ALA A 17 15.33 5.51 58.80
N ALA A 18 16.05 5.06 59.82
CA ALA A 18 16.03 3.66 60.26
C ALA A 18 14.70 3.28 60.93
N GLU A 19 14.12 4.22 61.68
CA GLU A 19 12.83 4.08 62.36
C GLU A 19 11.69 4.09 61.35
N ALA A 20 11.70 5.02 60.39
CA ALA A 20 10.76 5.05 59.26
C ALA A 20 10.77 3.73 58.47
N ALA A 21 11.95 3.17 58.18
CA ALA A 21 12.06 1.88 57.52
C ALA A 21 11.48 0.74 58.37
N GLY A 22 11.68 0.79 59.70
CA GLY A 22 11.08 -0.14 60.66
C GLY A 22 9.56 -0.06 60.66
N ASN A 23 9.00 1.13 60.85
CA ASN A 23 7.55 1.39 60.88
C ASN A 23 6.86 0.92 59.61
N ILE A 24 7.43 1.26 58.44
CA ILE A 24 6.89 0.84 57.14
C ILE A 24 6.98 -0.70 57.01
N ASN A 25 8.07 -1.34 57.42
CA ASN A 25 8.19 -2.79 57.37
C ASN A 25 7.26 -3.51 58.37
N THR A 26 6.89 -2.88 59.47
CA THR A 26 5.92 -3.43 60.42
C THR A 26 4.52 -3.44 59.82
N VAL A 27 4.13 -2.36 59.14
CA VAL A 27 2.78 -2.21 58.55
C VAL A 27 2.62 -2.99 57.24
N PHE A 28 3.64 -2.97 56.37
CA PHE A 28 3.54 -3.50 55.01
C PHE A 28 4.29 -4.83 54.79
N GLY A 29 4.99 -5.35 55.81
CA GLY A 29 5.70 -6.63 55.79
C GLY A 29 7.22 -6.49 55.92
N LYS A 30 7.86 -7.50 56.53
CA LYS A 30 9.32 -7.51 56.71
C LYS A 30 10.02 -7.38 55.35
N THR A 31 10.95 -6.43 55.24
CA THR A 31 11.83 -6.16 54.07
C THR A 31 11.28 -5.30 52.92
N VAL A 32 10.11 -4.68 53.07
CA VAL A 32 9.55 -3.75 52.06
C VAL A 32 10.47 -2.56 51.79
N VAL A 33 11.13 -2.01 52.81
CA VAL A 33 12.10 -0.92 52.69
C VAL A 33 13.42 -1.32 53.33
N LYS A 34 14.48 -1.27 52.52
CA LYS A 34 15.86 -1.39 53.03
C LYS A 34 16.28 -0.10 53.72
N ASN A 35 16.97 -0.20 54.85
CA ASN A 35 17.44 0.96 55.62
C ASN A 35 18.28 1.92 54.74
N ARG A 36 19.17 1.38 53.89
CA ARG A 36 19.95 2.17 52.91
C ARG A 36 19.06 3.01 51.99
N THR A 37 17.93 2.47 51.54
CA THR A 37 16.98 3.19 50.68
C THR A 37 16.31 4.32 51.45
N ALA A 38 15.85 4.07 52.67
CA ALA A 38 15.26 5.11 53.51
C ALA A 38 16.26 6.25 53.81
N GLN A 39 17.53 5.92 54.09
CA GLN A 39 18.57 6.92 54.30
C GLN A 39 18.83 7.80 53.07
N LEU A 40 18.86 7.21 51.87
CA LEU A 40 19.03 7.96 50.62
C LEU A 40 17.87 8.95 50.41
N TRP A 41 16.63 8.50 50.61
CA TRP A 41 15.45 9.37 50.51
C TRP A 41 15.46 10.48 51.57
N PHE A 42 15.82 10.17 52.81
CA PHE A 42 15.90 11.16 53.88
C PHE A 42 17.00 12.21 53.63
N ARG A 43 18.11 11.84 52.97
CA ARG A 43 19.10 12.83 52.52
C ARG A 43 18.52 13.75 51.46
N LYS A 44 17.81 13.20 50.48
CA LYS A 44 17.13 13.96 49.41
C LYS A 44 16.09 14.95 49.96
N PHE A 45 15.31 14.50 50.94
CA PHE A 45 14.34 15.34 51.65
C PHE A 45 14.99 16.47 52.45
N ARG A 46 16.14 16.22 53.11
CA ARG A 46 16.90 17.26 53.82
C ARG A 46 17.51 18.30 52.89
N SER A 47 17.85 17.93 51.65
CA SER A 47 18.31 18.88 50.63
C SER A 47 17.18 19.70 50.00
N GLY A 48 15.94 19.57 50.48
CA GLY A 48 14.79 20.35 50.02
C GLY A 48 14.06 19.78 48.79
N ASP A 49 14.49 18.62 48.27
CA ASP A 49 13.85 17.96 47.14
C ASP A 49 12.77 16.98 47.62
N ALA A 50 11.51 17.38 47.47
CA ALA A 50 10.33 16.60 47.82
C ALA A 50 9.74 15.80 46.62
N SER A 51 10.46 15.71 45.49
CA SER A 51 10.00 14.95 44.33
C SER A 51 9.93 13.46 44.64
N LEU A 52 8.72 12.90 44.59
CA LEU A 52 8.46 11.47 44.81
C LEU A 52 8.52 10.65 43.50
N GLN A 53 8.64 11.33 42.37
CA GLN A 53 8.80 10.68 41.07
C GLN A 53 10.23 10.18 40.91
N ASP A 54 10.39 9.10 40.13
CA ASP A 54 11.73 8.79 39.65
C ASP A 54 12.18 9.95 38.78
N GLU A 55 13.37 10.49 39.05
CA GLU A 55 14.05 11.28 38.02
C GLU A 55 14.12 10.40 36.77
N GLU A 56 13.96 11.01 35.59
CA GLU A 56 14.33 10.33 34.35
C GLU A 56 15.73 9.78 34.60
N GLY A 57 15.83 8.45 34.70
CA GLY A 57 17.10 7.84 34.99
C GLY A 57 18.11 8.27 33.92
N ARG A 58 19.38 7.97 34.13
CA ARG A 58 20.33 7.86 33.02
C ARG A 58 19.89 6.71 32.12
N GLY A 59 18.73 6.79 31.49
CA GLY A 59 18.38 6.01 30.32
C GLY A 59 19.50 6.33 29.36
N GLY A 60 20.38 5.35 29.13
CA GLY A 60 21.62 5.55 28.40
C GLY A 60 21.32 6.41 27.18
N HIS A 61 22.01 7.55 27.09
CA HIS A 61 21.94 8.41 25.92
C HIS A 61 22.02 7.48 24.70
N SER A 62 21.01 7.55 23.87
CA SER A 62 20.98 6.81 22.63
C SER A 62 22.23 7.19 21.86
N GLU A 63 23.15 6.24 21.75
CA GLU A 63 24.46 6.37 21.11
C GLU A 63 24.36 6.73 19.61
N VAL A 64 23.14 6.75 19.08
CA VAL A 64 22.83 7.08 17.69
C VAL A 64 22.16 8.44 17.62
N ASP A 65 22.84 9.40 16.99
CA ASP A 65 22.24 10.67 16.58
C ASP A 65 21.15 10.40 15.53
N HIS A 66 19.94 10.91 15.79
CA HIS A 66 18.80 10.78 14.92
C HIS A 66 18.94 11.56 13.61
N ASP A 67 19.62 12.70 13.63
CA ASP A 67 19.84 13.52 12.43
C ASP A 67 20.93 12.91 11.55
N GLU A 68 21.97 12.32 12.15
CA GLU A 68 22.97 11.53 11.44
C GLU A 68 22.33 10.30 10.77
N LEU A 69 21.53 9.53 11.51
CA LEU A 69 20.79 8.38 10.96
C LEU A 69 19.81 8.81 9.87
N ARG A 70 19.15 9.96 9.99
CA ARG A 70 18.25 10.49 8.96
C ARG A 70 19.03 10.79 7.68
N THR A 71 20.19 11.42 7.80
CA THR A 71 21.07 11.77 6.67
C THR A 71 21.51 10.52 5.91
N ILE A 72 21.93 9.48 6.64
CA ILE A 72 22.34 8.19 6.03
C ILE A 72 21.19 7.55 5.25
N VAL A 73 19.97 7.56 5.81
CA VAL A 73 18.77 6.98 5.18
C VAL A 73 18.32 7.79 3.96
N GLU A 74 18.49 9.11 3.97
CA GLU A 74 18.10 9.99 2.86
C GLU A 74 19.09 9.92 1.71
N ALA A 75 20.38 9.72 1.98
CA ALA A 75 21.40 9.48 0.97
C ALA A 75 21.16 8.15 0.22
N ASP A 76 20.80 7.08 0.93
CA ASP A 76 20.40 5.81 0.33
C ASP A 76 19.32 5.09 1.15
N PRO A 77 18.03 5.21 0.74
CA PRO A 77 16.91 4.56 1.41
C PRO A 77 16.93 3.02 1.38
N ARG A 78 17.83 2.39 0.60
CA ARG A 78 17.92 0.93 0.46
C ARG A 78 18.94 0.29 1.41
N ARG A 79 19.73 1.09 2.15
CA ARG A 79 20.73 0.58 3.11
C ARG A 79 20.13 -0.37 4.13
N THR A 80 20.89 -1.40 4.48
CA THR A 80 20.47 -2.33 5.53
C THR A 80 20.79 -1.77 6.92
N CYS A 81 20.03 -2.20 7.94
CA CYS A 81 20.34 -1.86 9.33
C CYS A 81 21.74 -2.32 9.75
N ARG A 82 22.33 -3.34 9.11
CA ARG A 82 23.68 -3.82 9.41
C ARG A 82 24.75 -2.91 8.83
N ASP A 83 24.52 -2.34 7.65
CA ASP A 83 25.50 -1.44 7.02
C ASP A 83 25.53 -0.10 7.78
N MET A 84 24.34 0.46 8.08
CA MET A 84 24.21 1.65 8.92
C MET A 84 24.81 1.44 10.32
N ALA A 85 24.66 0.24 10.89
CA ALA A 85 25.24 -0.11 12.18
C ALA A 85 26.77 -0.10 12.19
N LYS A 86 27.41 -0.56 11.10
CA LYS A 86 28.87 -0.52 10.97
C LYS A 86 29.39 0.91 10.86
N GLU A 87 28.71 1.74 10.07
CA GLU A 87 29.06 3.15 9.86
C GLU A 87 28.93 3.97 11.15
N LEU A 88 27.84 3.76 11.88
CA LEU A 88 27.56 4.43 13.16
C LEU A 88 28.25 3.75 14.35
N ASN A 89 29.00 2.67 14.13
CA ASN A 89 29.64 1.85 15.16
C ASN A 89 28.71 1.43 16.32
N VAL A 90 27.45 1.08 16.00
CA VAL A 90 26.44 0.64 16.97
C VAL A 90 25.91 -0.74 16.63
N HIS A 91 25.21 -1.37 17.57
CA HIS A 91 24.52 -2.63 17.28
C HIS A 91 23.30 -2.41 16.36
N TYR A 92 23.07 -3.31 15.39
CA TYR A 92 21.98 -3.18 14.39
C TYR A 92 20.57 -3.08 14.98
N VAL A 93 20.36 -3.62 16.18
CA VAL A 93 19.08 -3.50 16.92
C VAL A 93 18.84 -2.06 17.34
N SER A 94 19.89 -1.32 17.73
CA SER A 94 19.80 0.11 18.05
C SER A 94 19.36 0.89 16.82
N VAL A 95 20.01 0.68 15.66
CA VAL A 95 19.58 1.29 14.38
C VAL A 95 18.12 0.99 14.07
N SER A 96 17.67 -0.26 14.20
CA SER A 96 16.28 -0.63 13.95
C SER A 96 15.29 0.09 14.88
N ARG A 97 15.65 0.27 16.16
CA ARG A 97 14.84 1.01 17.14
C ARG A 97 14.80 2.50 16.80
N HIS A 98 15.95 3.10 16.47
CA HIS A 98 16.04 4.51 16.12
C HIS A 98 15.31 4.84 14.82
N LEU A 99 15.41 3.99 13.78
CA LEU A 99 14.63 4.12 12.55
C LEU A 99 13.12 4.19 12.83
N ARG A 100 12.62 3.34 13.74
CA ARG A 100 11.22 3.36 14.15
C ARG A 100 10.86 4.66 14.89
N ALA A 101 11.73 5.13 15.78
CA ALA A 101 11.54 6.38 16.51
C ALA A 101 11.45 7.60 15.58
N ILE A 102 12.24 7.64 14.50
CA ILE A 102 12.17 8.69 13.47
C ILE A 102 11.12 8.43 12.38
N GLY A 103 10.20 7.49 12.60
CA GLY A 103 9.07 7.21 11.70
C GLY A 103 9.43 6.48 10.40
N LYS A 104 10.65 5.96 10.26
CA LYS A 104 11.05 5.17 9.08
C LYS A 104 10.61 3.71 9.25
N THR A 105 9.99 3.16 8.21
CA THR A 105 9.54 1.76 8.16
C THR A 105 10.01 1.12 6.87
N LYS A 106 10.46 -0.14 6.92
CA LYS A 106 10.85 -0.87 5.71
C LYS A 106 9.63 -1.20 4.87
N LYS A 107 9.62 -0.71 3.63
CA LYS A 107 8.59 -1.01 2.62
C LYS A 107 9.28 -1.66 1.43
N LEU A 108 8.56 -2.57 0.77
CA LEU A 108 9.01 -3.10 -0.51
C LEU A 108 8.64 -2.10 -1.62
N ASP A 109 9.52 -2.00 -2.62
CA ASP A 109 9.24 -1.26 -3.84
C ASP A 109 7.97 -1.81 -4.50
N LYS A 110 7.22 -0.92 -5.16
CA LYS A 110 6.06 -1.32 -5.94
C LYS A 110 6.54 -1.72 -7.32
N TRP A 111 6.09 -2.89 -7.78
CA TRP A 111 6.28 -3.27 -9.17
C TRP A 111 5.60 -2.25 -10.10
N VAL A 112 6.38 -1.73 -11.04
CA VAL A 112 5.89 -0.90 -12.15
C VAL A 112 6.01 -1.73 -13.43
N PRO A 113 4.99 -1.75 -14.31
CA PRO A 113 4.99 -2.58 -15.51
C PRO A 113 6.24 -2.45 -16.39
N HIS A 114 6.71 -1.22 -16.59
CA HIS A 114 7.83 -0.89 -17.46
C HIS A 114 8.56 0.35 -16.95
N GLU A 115 9.86 0.44 -17.23
CA GLU A 115 10.60 1.68 -17.15
C GLU A 115 10.27 2.55 -18.36
N LEU A 116 9.72 3.73 -18.12
CA LEU A 116 9.31 4.65 -19.19
C LEU A 116 10.48 5.50 -19.65
N THR A 117 10.61 5.69 -20.96
CA THR A 117 11.54 6.66 -21.52
C THR A 117 11.06 8.09 -21.26
N GLU A 118 11.96 9.08 -21.28
CA GLU A 118 11.59 10.50 -21.11
C GLU A 118 10.54 10.94 -22.14
N TYR A 119 10.69 10.50 -23.39
CA TYR A 119 9.69 10.74 -24.44
C TYR A 119 8.31 10.17 -24.06
N GLN A 120 8.25 8.94 -23.55
CA GLN A 120 6.98 8.34 -23.12
C GLN A 120 6.35 9.09 -21.94
N LYS A 121 7.16 9.58 -20.99
CA LYS A 121 6.69 10.39 -19.86
C LYS A 121 6.10 11.71 -20.33
N LEU A 122 6.80 12.43 -21.21
CA LEU A 122 6.33 13.68 -21.80
C LEU A 122 5.03 13.49 -22.59
N TYR A 123 4.99 12.48 -23.45
CA TYR A 123 3.80 12.15 -24.23
C TYR A 123 2.59 11.79 -23.35
N GLN A 124 2.81 11.05 -22.26
CA GLN A 124 1.77 10.78 -21.26
C GLN A 124 1.28 12.06 -20.58
N LEU A 125 2.19 12.95 -20.17
CA LEU A 125 1.86 14.22 -19.53
C LEU A 125 1.03 15.12 -20.45
N GLU A 126 1.47 15.31 -21.69
CA GLU A 126 0.77 16.12 -22.69
C GLU A 126 -0.64 15.62 -22.95
N THR A 127 -0.79 14.30 -23.13
CA THR A 127 -2.10 13.68 -23.36
C THR A 127 -3.01 13.86 -22.16
N CYS A 128 -2.51 13.61 -20.94
CA CYS A 128 -3.31 13.76 -19.72
C CYS A 128 -3.74 15.21 -19.53
N SER A 129 -2.83 16.16 -19.77
CA SER A 129 -3.13 17.59 -19.71
C SER A 129 -4.21 17.98 -20.71
N ALA A 130 -4.10 17.55 -21.97
CA ALA A 130 -5.09 17.81 -23.01
C ALA A 130 -6.47 17.21 -22.67
N LEU A 131 -6.52 15.99 -22.14
CA LEU A 131 -7.77 15.35 -21.71
C LEU A 131 -8.40 16.05 -20.52
N LEU A 132 -7.59 16.47 -19.54
CA LEU A 132 -8.05 17.20 -18.37
C LEU A 132 -8.64 18.55 -18.77
N GLN A 133 -7.93 19.32 -19.61
CA GLN A 133 -8.41 20.59 -20.15
C GLN A 133 -9.70 20.41 -20.95
N ARG A 134 -9.77 19.38 -21.81
CA ARG A 134 -10.98 19.06 -22.55
C ARG A 134 -12.15 18.76 -21.61
N ASN A 135 -11.92 17.96 -20.57
CA ASN A 135 -12.99 17.61 -19.62
C ASN A 135 -13.45 18.82 -18.80
N GLY A 136 -12.56 19.80 -18.54
CA GLY A 136 -12.93 21.07 -17.93
C GLY A 136 -13.84 21.94 -18.81
N LYS A 137 -13.72 21.84 -20.14
CA LYS A 137 -14.53 22.62 -21.10
C LYS A 137 -15.82 21.91 -21.52
N ASP A 138 -15.74 20.62 -21.85
CA ASP A 138 -16.86 19.75 -22.24
C ASP A 138 -16.71 18.43 -21.49
N PRO A 139 -17.34 18.27 -20.31
CA PRO A 139 -17.26 17.04 -19.54
C PRO A 139 -17.70 15.84 -20.37
N PHE A 140 -16.83 14.83 -20.48
CA PHE A 140 -17.06 13.69 -21.36
C PHE A 140 -16.96 12.33 -20.67
N HIS A 141 -16.70 12.29 -19.35
CA HIS A 141 -16.57 11.06 -18.59
C HIS A 141 -17.81 10.16 -18.64
N ASP A 142 -19.01 10.74 -18.65
CA ASP A 142 -20.29 10.01 -18.71
C ASP A 142 -20.54 9.32 -20.07
N ARG A 143 -19.77 9.71 -21.10
CA ARG A 143 -19.78 9.17 -22.45
C ARG A 143 -18.73 8.08 -22.68
N ILE A 144 -17.83 7.89 -21.72
CA ILE A 144 -16.76 6.89 -21.85
C ILE A 144 -17.36 5.49 -21.72
N VAL A 145 -17.05 4.68 -22.73
CA VAL A 145 -17.13 3.23 -22.67
C VAL A 145 -15.70 2.73 -22.69
N THR A 146 -15.34 1.86 -21.75
CA THR A 146 -14.00 1.28 -21.71
C THR A 146 -14.08 -0.24 -21.72
N CYS A 147 -12.99 -0.87 -22.16
CA CYS A 147 -12.88 -2.32 -22.15
C CYS A 147 -11.44 -2.76 -21.89
N ASP A 148 -11.32 -3.94 -21.30
CA ASP A 148 -10.06 -4.62 -21.12
C ASP A 148 -10.27 -6.14 -21.15
N GLY A 149 -9.16 -6.87 -21.32
CA GLY A 149 -9.11 -8.33 -21.25
C GLY A 149 -8.32 -8.79 -20.03
N LYS A 150 -8.76 -9.86 -19.36
CA LYS A 150 -8.05 -10.45 -18.22
C LYS A 150 -8.03 -11.98 -18.27
N TRP A 151 -6.86 -12.57 -18.00
CA TRP A 151 -6.75 -14.01 -17.80
C TRP A 151 -7.28 -14.38 -16.41
N ILE A 152 -8.20 -15.35 -16.37
CA ILE A 152 -8.68 -15.98 -15.14
C ILE A 152 -8.11 -17.40 -15.11
N LEU A 153 -7.30 -17.68 -14.09
CA LEU A 153 -6.77 -19.02 -13.83
C LEU A 153 -7.86 -19.87 -13.16
N TYR A 154 -7.98 -21.14 -13.56
CA TYR A 154 -8.88 -22.08 -12.88
C TYR A 154 -8.45 -22.34 -11.44
N ASP A 155 -7.13 -22.42 -11.19
CA ASP A 155 -6.55 -22.55 -9.87
C ASP A 155 -5.82 -21.25 -9.50
N ASN A 156 -6.51 -20.37 -8.78
CA ASN A 156 -6.00 -19.09 -8.30
C ASN A 156 -5.67 -19.12 -6.80
N ARG A 157 -5.33 -20.29 -6.25
CA ARG A 157 -5.00 -20.41 -4.82
C ARG A 157 -3.74 -19.61 -4.51
N LYS A 158 -3.79 -18.84 -3.42
CA LYS A 158 -2.66 -18.07 -2.91
C LYS A 158 -2.05 -18.78 -1.71
N ARG A 159 -0.72 -18.68 -1.58
CA ARG A 159 -0.05 -19.10 -0.34
C ARG A 159 -0.57 -18.23 0.80
N SER A 160 -1.08 -18.87 1.85
CA SER A 160 -1.48 -18.22 3.10
C SER A 160 -0.40 -18.42 4.18
N ALA A 161 -0.38 -17.52 5.16
CA ALA A 161 0.42 -17.70 6.37
C ALA A 161 -0.22 -18.78 7.26
N GLN A 162 0.60 -19.47 8.04
CA GLN A 162 0.17 -20.51 8.98
C GLN A 162 0.57 -20.08 10.39
N TRP A 163 -0.33 -20.24 11.36
CA TRP A 163 0.02 -20.18 12.78
C TRP A 163 0.52 -21.56 13.19
N LEU A 164 1.79 -21.66 13.56
CA LEU A 164 2.47 -22.91 13.93
C LEU A 164 3.26 -22.69 15.22
N ASN A 165 3.62 -23.78 15.89
CA ASN A 165 4.51 -23.70 17.05
C ASN A 165 5.90 -23.20 16.62
N LYS A 166 6.65 -22.58 17.55
CA LYS A 166 7.95 -21.93 17.26
C LYS A 166 8.95 -22.81 16.51
N ASN A 167 8.92 -24.12 16.78
CA ASN A 167 9.87 -25.10 16.22
C ASN A 167 9.23 -25.99 15.14
N GLU A 168 7.99 -25.73 14.74
CA GLU A 168 7.28 -26.54 13.75
C GLU A 168 7.56 -26.02 12.33
N SER A 169 7.89 -26.96 11.43
CA SER A 169 8.16 -26.63 10.03
C SER A 169 6.88 -26.22 9.29
N PRO A 170 6.94 -25.22 8.39
CA PRO A 170 5.81 -24.85 7.56
C PRO A 170 5.30 -26.01 6.71
N LYS A 171 3.98 -26.18 6.62
CA LYS A 171 3.40 -27.22 5.75
C LYS A 171 3.63 -26.87 4.28
N HIS A 172 3.98 -27.88 3.47
CA HIS A 172 4.18 -27.69 2.04
C HIS A 172 2.88 -27.27 1.34
N PHE A 173 2.96 -26.22 0.54
CA PHE A 173 1.89 -25.79 -0.37
C PHE A 173 2.36 -26.01 -1.81
N PRO A 174 1.72 -26.92 -2.59
CA PRO A 174 2.18 -27.24 -3.93
C PRO A 174 2.14 -26.01 -4.83
N LYS A 175 3.24 -25.76 -5.55
CA LYS A 175 3.29 -24.67 -6.51
C LYS A 175 2.34 -24.98 -7.68
N PRO A 176 1.54 -24.00 -8.14
CA PRO A 176 0.86 -24.04 -9.43
C PRO A 176 1.78 -24.51 -10.58
N LYS A 177 1.27 -25.35 -11.48
CA LYS A 177 1.97 -25.72 -12.73
C LYS A 177 2.18 -24.47 -13.60
N VAL A 178 3.26 -24.41 -14.38
CA VAL A 178 3.56 -23.24 -15.25
C VAL A 178 2.48 -23.01 -16.32
N HIS A 179 1.95 -24.09 -16.90
CA HIS A 179 0.90 -24.05 -17.92
C HIS A 179 -0.47 -24.42 -17.33
N GLN A 180 -1.00 -23.57 -16.46
CA GLN A 180 -2.36 -23.78 -15.95
C GLN A 180 -3.41 -23.53 -17.02
N LYS A 181 -4.53 -24.26 -16.92
CA LYS A 181 -5.75 -23.91 -17.63
C LYS A 181 -6.16 -22.50 -17.23
N LYS A 182 -6.47 -21.68 -18.23
CA LYS A 182 -6.91 -20.30 -18.07
C LYS A 182 -7.94 -19.96 -19.12
N VAL A 183 -8.85 -19.05 -18.77
CA VAL A 183 -9.82 -18.44 -19.70
C VAL A 183 -9.53 -16.95 -19.81
N THR A 184 -9.78 -16.36 -20.97
CA THR A 184 -9.78 -14.91 -21.13
C THR A 184 -11.19 -14.39 -20.91
N VAL A 185 -11.33 -13.35 -20.09
CA VAL A 185 -12.56 -12.55 -20.04
C VAL A 185 -12.31 -11.20 -20.70
N SER A 186 -13.18 -10.79 -21.62
CA SER A 186 -13.32 -9.39 -22.02
C SER A 186 -14.48 -8.79 -21.23
N VAL A 187 -14.32 -7.57 -20.74
CA VAL A 187 -15.45 -6.82 -20.15
C VAL A 187 -15.45 -5.42 -20.73
N TRP A 188 -16.65 -4.89 -20.94
CA TRP A 188 -16.95 -3.57 -21.44
C TRP A 188 -17.86 -2.88 -20.45
N TRP A 189 -17.51 -1.67 -20.01
CA TRP A 189 -18.25 -0.96 -18.98
C TRP A 189 -18.25 0.55 -19.18
N THR A 190 -19.18 1.21 -18.50
CA THR A 190 -19.28 2.67 -18.40
C THR A 190 -19.29 3.07 -16.93
N THR A 191 -19.41 4.37 -16.64
CA THR A 191 -19.67 4.86 -15.28
C THR A 191 -20.95 4.32 -14.65
N ALA A 192 -21.91 3.85 -15.46
CA ALA A 192 -23.16 3.26 -14.99
C ALA A 192 -23.07 1.76 -14.69
N GLY A 193 -21.93 1.11 -15.00
CA GLY A 193 -21.74 -0.33 -14.77
C GLY A 193 -21.35 -1.11 -16.04
N VAL A 194 -21.37 -2.43 -15.90
CA VAL A 194 -20.99 -3.38 -16.96
C VAL A 194 -22.04 -3.41 -18.06
N VAL A 195 -21.60 -3.32 -19.32
CA VAL A 195 -22.44 -3.34 -20.52
C VAL A 195 -22.41 -4.72 -21.18
N HIS A 196 -21.22 -5.29 -21.32
CA HIS A 196 -21.00 -6.57 -21.97
C HIS A 196 -19.77 -7.25 -21.39
N TYR A 197 -19.80 -8.58 -21.33
CA TYR A 197 -18.62 -9.38 -21.13
C TYR A 197 -18.70 -10.63 -22.00
N LYS A 198 -17.54 -11.19 -22.35
CA LYS A 198 -17.42 -12.49 -23.01
C LYS A 198 -16.31 -13.30 -22.36
N LEU A 199 -16.60 -14.57 -22.10
CA LEU A 199 -15.58 -15.55 -21.74
C LEU A 199 -15.14 -16.26 -23.02
N PHE A 200 -13.85 -16.25 -23.27
CA PHE A 200 -13.20 -17.00 -24.34
C PHE A 200 -12.78 -18.36 -23.80
N GLY A 201 -12.94 -19.39 -24.61
CA GLY A 201 -12.58 -20.76 -24.28
C GLY A 201 -11.10 -20.92 -23.94
N THR A 202 -10.72 -22.06 -23.34
CA THR A 202 -9.32 -22.32 -23.02
C THR A 202 -8.49 -22.38 -24.32
N GLY A 203 -7.48 -21.51 -24.43
CA GLY A 203 -6.63 -21.38 -25.62
C GLY A 203 -7.21 -20.51 -26.74
N GLU A 204 -8.46 -20.04 -26.61
CA GLU A 204 -9.04 -19.12 -27.58
C GLU A 204 -8.40 -17.73 -27.42
N THR A 205 -7.96 -17.16 -28.54
CA THR A 205 -7.29 -15.85 -28.58
C THR A 205 -8.24 -14.78 -29.10
N VAL A 206 -8.17 -13.58 -28.55
CA VAL A 206 -8.93 -12.43 -29.06
C VAL A 206 -8.35 -12.00 -30.40
N THR A 207 -9.00 -12.41 -31.49
CA THR A 207 -8.69 -11.93 -32.84
C THR A 207 -9.36 -10.57 -33.07
N SER A 208 -8.93 -9.86 -34.11
CA SER A 208 -9.57 -8.59 -34.45
C SER A 208 -11.00 -8.77 -35.01
N ASP A 209 -11.37 -9.94 -35.54
CA ASP A 209 -12.76 -10.25 -35.92
C ASP A 209 -13.64 -10.42 -34.68
N ASN A 210 -13.15 -11.20 -33.72
CA ASN A 210 -13.81 -11.36 -32.42
C ASN A 210 -14.03 -9.98 -31.78
N TYR A 211 -13.00 -9.14 -31.79
CA TYR A 211 -13.10 -7.79 -31.24
C TYR A 211 -14.12 -6.90 -31.98
N CYS A 212 -14.17 -6.93 -33.32
CA CYS A 212 -15.20 -6.22 -34.10
C CYS A 212 -16.61 -6.64 -33.71
N ASN A 213 -16.84 -7.96 -33.57
CA ASN A 213 -18.13 -8.52 -33.18
C ASN A 213 -18.51 -8.09 -31.75
N GLU A 214 -17.55 -8.05 -30.83
CA GLU A 214 -17.78 -7.57 -29.48
C GLU A 214 -18.17 -6.09 -29.43
N ILE A 215 -17.58 -5.23 -30.26
CA ILE A 215 -17.98 -3.81 -30.35
C ILE A 215 -19.45 -3.69 -30.78
N GLU A 216 -19.90 -4.52 -31.72
CA GLU A 216 -21.31 -4.52 -32.16
C GLU A 216 -22.26 -4.92 -31.04
N ILE A 217 -21.97 -6.04 -30.38
CA ILE A 217 -22.77 -6.55 -29.28
C ILE A 217 -22.80 -5.53 -28.14
N MET A 218 -21.63 -4.97 -27.80
CA MET A 218 -21.51 -3.93 -26.78
C MET A 218 -22.37 -2.72 -27.15
N ARG A 219 -22.32 -2.24 -28.40
CA ARG A 219 -23.14 -1.09 -28.83
C ARG A 219 -24.63 -1.39 -28.76
N GLN A 220 -25.06 -2.57 -29.18
CA GLN A 220 -26.47 -2.96 -29.11
C GLN A 220 -26.97 -2.99 -27.66
N LYS A 221 -26.19 -3.58 -26.75
CA LYS A 221 -26.52 -3.59 -25.31
C LYS A 221 -26.49 -2.18 -24.72
N LEU A 222 -25.51 -1.36 -25.11
CA LEU A 222 -25.42 0.03 -24.68
C LEU A 222 -26.62 0.86 -25.16
N GLN A 223 -27.12 0.59 -26.37
CA GLN A 223 -28.31 1.24 -26.92
C GLN A 223 -29.56 0.93 -26.08
N GLN A 224 -29.70 -0.31 -25.62
CA GLN A 224 -30.80 -0.72 -24.75
C GLN A 224 -30.66 -0.12 -23.36
N MET A 225 -29.46 -0.14 -22.78
CA MET A 225 -29.20 0.36 -21.43
C MET A 225 -29.22 1.88 -21.33
N ARG A 226 -28.66 2.59 -22.32
CA ARG A 226 -28.45 4.05 -22.32
C ARG A 226 -28.70 4.63 -23.72
N PRO A 227 -29.96 4.63 -24.21
CA PRO A 227 -30.27 5.07 -25.57
C PRO A 227 -29.85 6.52 -25.84
N ALA A 228 -29.95 7.41 -24.85
CA ALA A 228 -29.51 8.80 -24.97
C ALA A 228 -28.00 8.94 -25.22
N LEU A 229 -27.18 8.04 -24.66
CA LEU A 229 -25.73 8.04 -24.88
C LEU A 229 -25.42 7.68 -26.33
N VAL A 230 -26.04 6.63 -26.86
CA VAL A 230 -25.76 6.17 -28.22
C VAL A 230 -26.37 7.10 -29.28
N ASN A 231 -27.60 7.58 -29.07
CA ASN A 231 -28.32 8.36 -30.10
C ASN A 231 -28.01 9.85 -30.09
N ARG A 232 -27.63 10.44 -28.95
CA ARG A 232 -27.48 11.91 -28.81
C ARG A 232 -26.07 12.34 -28.46
N LYS A 233 -25.45 11.70 -27.46
CA LYS A 233 -24.15 12.15 -26.93
C LYS A 233 -22.96 11.59 -27.69
N GLY A 234 -23.10 10.41 -28.31
CA GLY A 234 -22.03 9.71 -29.01
C GLY A 234 -21.02 9.09 -28.02
N PRO A 235 -20.93 7.75 -27.94
CA PRO A 235 -20.02 7.08 -27.01
C PRO A 235 -18.55 7.26 -27.42
N ILE A 236 -17.68 7.35 -26.42
CA ILE A 236 -16.24 7.48 -26.58
C ILE A 236 -15.58 6.20 -26.07
N LEU A 237 -14.95 5.44 -26.96
CA LEU A 237 -14.26 4.19 -26.63
C LEU A 237 -12.85 4.48 -26.11
N LEU A 238 -12.56 3.99 -24.90
CA LEU A 238 -11.24 3.99 -24.27
C LEU A 238 -10.76 2.55 -24.10
N HIS A 239 -9.71 2.16 -24.81
CA HIS A 239 -9.21 0.77 -24.84
C HIS A 239 -7.70 0.73 -25.06
N GLY A 240 -7.03 -0.33 -24.60
CA GLY A 240 -5.58 -0.50 -24.74
C GLY A 240 -5.10 -0.67 -26.19
N ASN A 241 -3.79 -0.51 -26.41
CA ASN A 241 -3.14 -0.60 -27.74
C ASN A 241 -2.74 -2.02 -28.17
N ALA A 242 -3.47 -3.05 -27.74
CA ALA A 242 -3.20 -4.42 -28.15
C ALA A 242 -3.35 -4.56 -29.69
N ARG A 243 -2.53 -5.42 -30.33
CA ARG A 243 -2.55 -5.59 -31.79
C ARG A 243 -3.97 -5.81 -32.38
N PRO A 244 -4.83 -6.64 -31.76
CA PRO A 244 -6.19 -6.83 -32.27
C PRO A 244 -7.03 -5.56 -32.22
N HIS A 245 -6.74 -4.60 -31.32
CA HIS A 245 -7.51 -3.37 -31.10
C HIS A 245 -7.20 -2.27 -32.11
N VAL A 246 -5.93 -2.15 -32.52
CA VAL A 246 -5.44 -1.10 -33.44
C VAL A 246 -5.53 -1.52 -34.92
N ALA A 247 -6.04 -2.71 -35.21
CA ALA A 247 -6.23 -3.18 -36.57
C ALA A 247 -7.17 -2.26 -37.37
N GLN A 248 -6.85 -2.01 -38.64
CA GLN A 248 -7.60 -1.07 -39.50
C GLN A 248 -9.10 -1.38 -39.55
N LYS A 249 -9.47 -2.67 -39.55
CA LYS A 249 -10.87 -3.10 -39.60
C LYS A 249 -11.68 -2.62 -38.39
N ASN A 250 -11.07 -2.53 -37.20
CA ASN A 250 -11.74 -1.98 -36.03
C ASN A 250 -11.98 -0.48 -36.17
N GLY A 251 -10.99 0.27 -36.70
CA GLY A 251 -11.14 1.69 -36.96
C GLY A 251 -12.28 1.98 -37.95
N LYS A 252 -12.47 1.12 -38.96
CA LYS A 252 -13.63 1.17 -39.86
C LYS A 252 -14.93 0.83 -39.12
N LYS A 253 -14.89 -0.18 -38.24
CA LYS A 253 -16.07 -0.64 -37.47
C LYS A 253 -16.58 0.41 -36.50
N THR A 254 -15.71 1.00 -35.68
CA THR A 254 -16.10 2.03 -34.70
C THR A 254 -16.68 3.26 -35.39
N LYS A 255 -16.06 3.71 -36.50
CA LYS A 255 -16.61 4.78 -37.35
C LYS A 255 -18.00 4.46 -37.88
N ARG A 256 -18.22 3.26 -38.46
CA ARG A 256 -19.55 2.82 -38.95
C ARG A 256 -20.61 2.81 -37.85
N LEU A 257 -20.20 2.50 -36.63
CA LEU A 257 -21.08 2.37 -35.48
C LEU A 257 -21.29 3.69 -34.71
N GLY A 258 -20.66 4.79 -35.13
CA GLY A 258 -20.74 6.08 -34.43
C GLY A 258 -20.04 6.10 -33.07
N VAL A 259 -19.10 5.17 -32.83
CA VAL A 259 -18.29 5.10 -31.61
C VAL A 259 -16.95 5.78 -31.89
N ARG A 260 -16.61 6.82 -31.12
CA ARG A 260 -15.35 7.56 -31.32
C ARG A 260 -14.25 6.99 -30.45
N ASN A 261 -13.09 6.68 -31.03
CA ASN A 261 -11.93 6.29 -30.25
C ASN A 261 -11.36 7.49 -29.49
N SER A 262 -11.05 7.30 -28.21
CA SER A 262 -10.35 8.30 -27.40
C SER A 262 -8.90 8.44 -27.88
N SER A 263 -8.39 9.68 -27.93
CA SER A 263 -6.96 9.95 -28.15
C SER A 263 -6.08 9.34 -27.05
N ALA A 264 -6.63 9.18 -25.85
CA ALA A 264 -5.97 8.53 -24.71
C ALA A 264 -5.64 7.07 -25.00
N SER A 265 -6.41 6.39 -25.85
CA SER A 265 -6.20 4.98 -26.18
C SER A 265 -4.79 4.75 -26.72
N CYS A 266 -4.28 5.64 -27.58
CA CYS A 266 -2.93 5.60 -28.15
C CYS A 266 -1.79 5.79 -27.13
N VAL A 267 -2.11 6.25 -25.92
CA VAL A 267 -1.15 6.64 -24.88
C VAL A 267 -1.08 5.59 -23.78
N LEU A 268 -2.02 4.65 -23.76
CA LEU A 268 -2.00 3.52 -22.86
C LEU A 268 -0.76 2.68 -23.16
N PRO A 269 0.16 2.52 -22.18
CA PRO A 269 1.31 1.64 -22.36
C PRO A 269 0.82 0.23 -22.68
N ARG A 270 1.61 -0.54 -23.43
CA ARG A 270 1.38 -1.98 -23.58
C ARG A 270 1.31 -2.56 -22.17
N PRO A 271 0.16 -3.07 -21.71
CA PRO A 271 0.03 -3.36 -20.29
C PRO A 271 0.76 -4.66 -19.96
N SER A 272 1.82 -4.62 -19.15
CA SER A 272 2.28 -5.82 -18.45
C SER A 272 1.71 -5.79 -17.04
N THR A 273 0.93 -6.83 -16.74
CA THR A 273 0.67 -7.43 -15.42
C THR A 273 0.24 -6.60 -14.21
N ASP A 274 0.19 -5.27 -14.19
CA ASP A 274 -0.38 -4.51 -13.07
C ASP A 274 -1.15 -3.27 -13.52
N LYS A 275 -2.07 -2.83 -12.65
CA LYS A 275 -3.11 -1.81 -12.87
C LYS A 275 -2.63 -0.69 -13.79
N LEU A 276 -3.28 -0.55 -14.95
CA LEU A 276 -3.08 0.60 -15.81
C LEU A 276 -3.58 1.85 -15.07
N PRO A 277 -2.78 2.93 -14.95
CA PRO A 277 -3.24 4.18 -14.34
C PRO A 277 -4.42 4.82 -15.09
N PHE A 278 -4.63 4.40 -16.34
CA PHE A 278 -5.43 5.12 -17.33
C PHE A 278 -6.65 4.33 -17.84
N LEU A 279 -6.79 3.04 -17.52
CA LEU A 279 -8.05 2.32 -17.75
C LEU A 279 -8.84 2.33 -16.44
N PRO A 280 -10.05 2.91 -16.40
CA PRO A 280 -10.85 2.95 -15.19
C PRO A 280 -11.23 1.52 -14.78
N THR A 281 -10.59 0.95 -13.77
CA THR A 281 -11.02 -0.34 -13.21
C THR A 281 -12.36 -0.15 -12.53
N PRO A 282 -13.39 -0.99 -12.79
CA PRO A 282 -14.64 -0.88 -12.06
C PRO A 282 -14.37 -1.07 -10.56
N GLY A 283 -14.98 -0.24 -9.71
CA GLY A 283 -14.79 -0.30 -8.24
C GLY A 283 -15.12 -1.66 -7.61
N HIS A 284 -15.87 -2.51 -8.31
CA HIS A 284 -16.18 -3.89 -7.92
C HIS A 284 -15.13 -4.94 -8.29
N PHE A 285 -14.07 -4.57 -9.02
CA PHE A 285 -13.03 -5.52 -9.45
C PHE A 285 -11.63 -5.03 -9.05
N PRO A 286 -11.15 -5.37 -7.84
CA PRO A 286 -9.80 -5.03 -7.43
C PRO A 286 -8.77 -5.74 -8.33
N ALA A 287 -7.93 -4.94 -8.98
CA ALA A 287 -6.78 -5.34 -9.80
C ALA A 287 -7.13 -6.11 -11.08
N TRP A 288 -7.53 -5.35 -12.10
CA TRP A 288 -7.42 -5.80 -13.49
C TRP A 288 -5.95 -5.81 -13.90
N LYS A 289 -5.46 -7.00 -14.29
CA LYS A 289 -4.15 -7.20 -14.91
C LYS A 289 -4.46 -7.44 -16.39
N SER A 290 -4.10 -6.49 -17.24
CA SER A 290 -4.36 -6.58 -18.67
C SER A 290 -3.53 -7.69 -19.31
N ILE A 291 -4.09 -8.29 -20.36
CA ILE A 291 -3.49 -9.35 -21.16
C ILE A 291 -2.52 -8.77 -22.20
N HIS A 292 -1.31 -9.35 -22.25
CA HIS A 292 -0.67 -9.81 -23.49
C HIS A 292 -0.62 -11.33 -23.47
#